data_AF-A0A382V5Q6-F1
#
_entry.id   AF-A0A382V5Q6-F1
#
_cell.length_a   1.000
_cell.length_b   1.000
_cell.length_c   1.000
_cell.angle_alpha   90.00
_cell.angle_beta   90.00
_cell.angle_gamma   90.00
#
_symmetry.space_group_name_H-M   'P 1'
#
loop_
_entity.id
_entity.type
_entity.pdbx_description
1 polymer ?
#
loop_
_entity_poly.entity_id
_entity_poly.type
_entity_poly.pdbx_seq_one_letter_code
_entity_poly.pdbx_strand_id
1 'polypeptide(L)'
;MCVQLVMKIGVIGLGYVGIQLAVAFGRRFDTVGFDPDHVKIKAYNSGIDHTGEVTQSQFKLALKAVYTSNINELLDCQIYIVAVPTPVDEQHLPDFGPLLKASETVGQVMAPGAVVVYESTVY
;
A
#
# COMPACT_ATOMS: atom_id res chain seq x y z
N MET A 1 25.44 19.01 8.71
CA MET A 1 24.06 18.72 9.13
C MET A 1 23.64 17.41 8.47
N CYS A 2 23.47 16.35 9.25
CA CYS A 2 22.91 15.10 8.73
C CYS A 2 21.40 15.33 8.61
N VAL A 3 20.90 15.53 7.38
CA VAL A 3 19.45 15.59 7.15
C VAL A 3 18.96 14.18 7.42
N GLN A 4 18.22 14.01 8.51
CA GLN A 4 17.54 12.75 8.77
C GLN A 4 16.47 12.61 7.69
N LEU A 5 16.76 11.86 6.63
CA LEU A 5 15.80 11.52 5.59
C LEU A 5 14.66 10.76 6.25
N VAL A 6 13.57 11.45 6.54
CA VAL A 6 12.34 10.83 7.01
C VAL A 6 11.79 10.04 5.83
N MET A 7 12.01 8.72 5.84
CA MET A 7 11.51 7.83 4.79
C MET A 7 10.00 7.61 5.00
N LYS A 8 9.21 8.12 4.06
CA LYS A 8 7.77 7.90 3.96
C LYS A 8 7.49 6.82 2.90
N ILE A 9 6.72 5.81 3.30
CA ILE A 9 6.43 4.61 2.49
C ILE A 9 4.97 4.65 2.03
N GLY A 10 4.72 4.54 0.73
CA GLY A 10 3.40 4.30 0.17
C GLY A 10 3.21 2.80 -0.10
N VAL A 11 2.13 2.20 0.39
CA VAL A 11 1.72 0.83 0.05
C VAL A 11 0.48 0.91 -0.85
N ILE A 12 0.56 0.39 -2.06
CA ILE A 12 -0.48 0.47 -3.09
C ILE A 12 -1.20 -0.88 -3.19
N GLY A 13 -2.50 -0.86 -2.92
CA GLY A 13 -3.31 -2.05 -2.75
C GLY A 13 -3.26 -2.53 -1.30
N LEU A 14 -4.41 -2.58 -0.63
CA LEU A 14 -4.53 -3.05 0.75
C LEU A 14 -5.36 -4.34 0.82
N GLY A 15 -5.06 -5.26 -0.10
CA GLY A 15 -5.47 -6.66 0.04
C GLY A 15 -4.68 -7.37 1.15
N TYR A 16 -4.77 -8.71 1.17
CA TYR A 16 -4.14 -9.57 2.18
C TYR A 16 -2.68 -9.21 2.49
N VAL A 17 -1.84 -9.01 1.46
CA VAL A 17 -0.42 -8.69 1.68
C VAL A 17 -0.23 -7.22 2.04
N GLY A 18 -0.82 -6.32 1.25
CA GLY A 18 -0.63 -4.89 1.40
C GLY A 18 -1.04 -4.35 2.77
N ILE A 19 -2.13 -4.86 3.37
CA ILE A 19 -2.55 -4.42 4.70
C ILE A 19 -1.55 -4.81 5.79
N GLN A 20 -0.98 -6.02 5.70
CA GLN A 20 0.05 -6.48 6.63
C GLN A 20 1.32 -5.63 6.52
N LEU A 21 1.74 -5.30 5.30
CA LEU A 21 2.88 -4.40 5.05
C LEU A 21 2.63 -3.00 5.61
N ALA A 22 1.47 -2.39 5.32
CA ALA A 22 1.12 -1.06 5.78
C ALA A 22 1.13 -0.97 7.33
N VAL A 23 0.58 -1.98 7.99
CA VAL A 23 0.60 -2.10 9.46
C VAL A 23 2.02 -2.30 9.99
N ALA A 24 2.79 -3.20 9.39
CA ALA A 24 4.15 -3.50 9.86
C ALA A 24 5.08 -2.29 9.74
N PHE A 25 5.06 -1.59 8.59
CA PHE A 25 5.83 -0.37 8.39
C PHE A 25 5.31 0.78 9.25
N GLY A 26 3.98 0.93 9.38
CA GLY A 26 3.34 1.96 10.20
C GLY A 26 3.65 1.91 11.69
N ARG A 27 4.25 0.81 12.18
CA ARG A 27 4.79 0.73 13.55
C ARG A 27 6.11 1.51 13.71
N ARG A 28 6.81 1.82 12.62
CA ARG A 28 8.19 2.36 12.64
C ARG A 28 8.39 3.58 11.75
N PHE A 29 7.79 3.59 10.57
CA PHE A 29 7.96 4.60 9.52
C PHE A 29 6.62 5.26 9.18
N ASP A 30 6.67 6.50 8.70
CA ASP A 30 5.49 7.18 8.17
C ASP A 30 5.02 6.40 6.94
N THR A 31 3.80 5.88 7.02
CA THR A 31 3.30 4.90 6.05
C THR A 31 1.91 5.31 5.58
N VAL A 32 1.72 5.34 4.26
CA VAL A 32 0.42 5.58 3.63
C VAL A 32 -0.02 4.29 2.96
N GLY A 33 -1.05 3.65 3.51
CA GLY A 33 -1.74 2.57 2.85
C GLY A 33 -2.83 3.13 1.93
N PHE A 34 -2.72 2.89 0.63
CA PHE A 34 -3.66 3.35 -0.38
C PHE A 34 -4.46 2.20 -1.00
N ASP A 35 -5.78 2.34 -1.04
CA ASP A 35 -6.67 1.45 -1.79
C ASP A 35 -7.87 2.27 -2.32
N PRO A 36 -8.28 2.08 -3.59
CA PRO A 36 -9.42 2.81 -4.15
C PRO A 36 -10.76 2.41 -3.52
N ASP A 37 -10.83 1.29 -2.80
CA ASP A 37 -12.05 0.84 -2.13
C ASP A 37 -12.30 1.64 -0.83
N HIS A 38 -13.16 2.66 -0.93
CA HIS A 38 -13.57 3.49 0.20
C HIS A 38 -14.21 2.71 1.36
N VAL A 39 -14.90 1.60 1.09
CA VAL A 39 -15.56 0.78 2.12
C VAL A 39 -14.48 0.09 2.95
N LYS A 40 -13.51 -0.52 2.27
CA LYS A 40 -12.34 -1.15 2.88
C LYS A 40 -11.52 -0.16 3.71
N ILE A 41 -11.24 1.01 3.16
CA ILE A 41 -10.51 2.08 3.87
C ILE A 41 -11.25 2.52 5.15
N LYS A 42 -12.57 2.67 5.09
CA LYS A 42 -13.38 3.00 6.28
C LYS A 42 -13.30 1.91 7.35
N ALA A 43 -13.31 0.63 6.96
CA ALA A 43 -13.17 -0.49 7.87
C ALA A 43 -11.79 -0.50 8.54
N TYR A 44 -10.70 -0.34 7.78
CA TYR A 44 -9.34 -0.30 8.32
C TYR A 44 -9.11 0.88 9.27
N ASN A 45 -9.64 2.07 8.94
CA ASN A 45 -9.60 3.22 9.85
C ASN A 45 -10.43 3.00 11.13
N SER A 46 -11.37 2.05 11.13
CA SER A 46 -12.10 1.60 12.32
C SER A 46 -11.42 0.41 13.02
N GLY A 47 -10.25 -0.02 12.55
CA GLY A 47 -9.50 -1.17 13.05
C GLY A 47 -10.16 -2.52 12.74
N ILE A 48 -10.93 -2.60 11.66
CA ILE A 48 -11.64 -3.80 11.20
C ILE A 48 -11.03 -4.25 9.88
N ASP A 49 -10.49 -5.46 9.85
CA ASP A 49 -10.07 -6.15 8.63
C ASP A 49 -10.97 -7.36 8.38
N HIS A 50 -11.64 -7.37 7.24
CA HIS A 50 -12.56 -8.43 6.84
C HIS A 50 -11.86 -9.71 6.36
N THR A 51 -10.57 -9.62 6.05
CA THR A 51 -9.77 -10.78 5.64
C THR A 51 -9.29 -11.61 6.84
N GLY A 52 -9.12 -10.95 8.00
CA GLY A 52 -8.67 -11.59 9.24
C GLY A 52 -7.15 -11.58 9.42
N GLU A 53 -6.40 -10.94 8.52
CA GLU A 53 -4.94 -10.88 8.53
C GLU A 53 -4.38 -9.94 9.59
N VAL A 54 -5.12 -8.88 9.88
CA VAL A 54 -4.72 -7.86 10.83
C VAL A 54 -5.75 -7.74 11.94
N THR A 55 -5.29 -7.94 13.16
CA THR A 55 -6.10 -7.75 14.37
C THR A 55 -6.27 -6.25 14.68
N GLN A 56 -7.36 -5.91 15.38
CA GLN A 56 -7.58 -4.54 15.85
C GLN A 56 -6.41 -4.00 16.70
N SER A 57 -5.72 -4.85 17.46
CA SER A 57 -4.54 -4.45 18.25
C SER A 57 -3.36 -4.09 17.35
N GLN A 58 -3.13 -4.81 16.25
CA GLN A 58 -2.09 -4.48 15.29
C GLN A 58 -2.36 -3.13 14.59
N PHE A 59 -3.61 -2.84 14.21
CA PHE A 59 -3.99 -1.50 13.72
C PHE A 59 -3.66 -0.40 14.74
N LYS A 60 -4.01 -0.60 16.02
CA LYS A 60 -3.71 0.36 17.10
C LYS A 60 -2.22 0.57 17.33
N LEU A 61 -1.38 -0.42 17.04
CA LEU A 61 0.08 -0.31 17.17
C LEU A 61 0.74 0.38 15.98
N ALA A 62 0.08 0.45 14.82
CA ALA A 62 0.57 1.11 13.61
C ALA A 62 0.34 2.63 13.67
N LEU A 63 0.91 3.29 14.69
CA LEU A 63 0.67 4.71 15.00
C LEU A 63 1.07 5.69 13.90
N LYS A 64 1.89 5.26 12.94
CA LYS A 64 2.37 6.06 11.81
C LYS A 64 1.74 5.64 10.47
N ALA A 65 0.77 4.73 10.49
CA ALA A 65 0.01 4.37 9.30
C ALA A 65 -1.20 5.30 9.13
N VAL A 66 -1.40 5.75 7.90
CA VAL A 66 -2.67 6.35 7.44
C VAL A 66 -3.23 5.45 6.34
N TYR A 67 -4.52 5.10 6.44
CA TYR A 67 -5.22 4.34 5.40
C TYR A 67 -6.15 5.28 4.64
N THR A 68 -6.01 5.33 3.32
CA THR A 68 -6.66 6.34 2.50
C THR A 68 -7.02 5.81 1.11
N SER A 69 -8.03 6.44 0.51
CA SER A 69 -8.37 6.30 -0.91
C SER A 69 -8.04 7.58 -1.70
N ASN A 70 -7.42 8.57 -1.05
CA ASN A 70 -7.00 9.83 -1.66
C ASN A 70 -5.57 9.70 -2.16
N ILE A 71 -5.39 9.77 -3.48
CA ILE A 71 -4.08 9.67 -4.13
C ILE A 71 -3.11 10.76 -3.66
N ASN A 72 -3.59 11.94 -3.28
CA ASN A 72 -2.73 13.04 -2.86
C ASN A 72 -1.95 12.75 -1.56
N GLU A 73 -2.41 11.79 -0.74
CA GLU A 73 -1.69 11.37 0.46
C GLU A 73 -0.38 10.64 0.14
N LEU A 74 -0.27 10.09 -1.08
CA LEU A 74 0.91 9.41 -1.59
C LEU A 74 1.99 10.39 -2.10
N LEU A 75 1.70 11.69 -2.14
CA LEU A 75 2.70 12.71 -2.39
C LEU A 75 3.79 12.64 -1.29
N ASP A 76 5.02 12.95 -1.68
CA ASP A 76 6.20 12.94 -0.83
C ASP A 76 6.58 11.57 -0.24
N CYS A 77 6.03 10.45 -0.74
CA CYS A 77 6.59 9.14 -0.46
C CYS A 77 7.90 8.94 -1.23
N GLN A 78 8.91 8.34 -0.60
CA GLN A 78 10.18 7.99 -1.26
C GLN A 78 10.18 6.54 -1.77
N ILE A 79 9.39 5.68 -1.13
CA ILE A 79 9.27 4.26 -1.47
C ILE A 79 7.81 3.94 -1.74
N TYR A 80 7.52 3.28 -2.84
CA TYR A 80 6.21 2.78 -3.20
C TYR A 80 6.25 1.27 -3.31
N ILE A 81 5.47 0.56 -2.49
CA ILE A 81 5.34 -0.89 -2.53
C ILE A 81 4.00 -1.22 -3.19
N VAL A 82 4.05 -1.82 -4.37
CA VAL A 82 2.87 -2.23 -5.14
C VAL A 82 2.53 -3.67 -4.78
N ALA A 83 1.41 -3.86 -4.08
CA ALA A 83 0.91 -5.14 -3.58
C ALA A 83 -0.54 -5.39 -4.09
N VAL A 84 -0.70 -5.38 -5.42
CA VAL A 84 -1.97 -5.61 -6.11
C VAL A 84 -1.97 -7.00 -6.75
N PRO A 85 -3.15 -7.64 -6.91
CA PRO A 85 -3.21 -9.00 -7.44
C PRO A 85 -2.79 -9.05 -8.91
N THR A 86 -2.21 -10.17 -9.32
CA THR A 86 -2.04 -10.59 -10.72
C THR A 86 -2.84 -11.87 -10.95
N PRO A 87 -4.18 -11.77 -11.04
CA PRO A 87 -5.01 -12.95 -11.22
C PRO A 87 -4.66 -13.63 -12.55
N VAL A 88 -4.70 -14.96 -12.56
CA VAL A 88 -4.49 -15.76 -13.77
C VAL A 88 -5.83 -16.32 -14.23
N ASP A 89 -6.05 -16.34 -15.54
CA ASP A 89 -7.24 -16.96 -16.12
C ASP A 89 -7.10 -18.49 -16.23
N GLU A 90 -8.15 -19.17 -16.72
CA GLU A 90 -8.16 -20.62 -16.95
C GLU A 90 -7.10 -21.08 -17.97
N GLN A 91 -6.58 -20.16 -18.79
CA GLN A 91 -5.51 -20.40 -19.76
C GLN A 91 -4.12 -20.13 -19.17
N HIS A 92 -4.02 -19.87 -17.86
CA HIS A 92 -2.79 -19.51 -17.14
C HIS A 92 -2.14 -18.21 -17.66
N LEU A 93 -2.94 -17.31 -18.24
CA LEU A 93 -2.46 -15.99 -18.63
C LEU A 93 -2.69 -15.00 -17.48
N PRO A 94 -1.66 -14.27 -17.05
CA PRO A 94 -1.81 -13.25 -16.03
C PRO A 94 -2.55 -12.03 -16.58
N ASP A 95 -3.54 -11.55 -15.83
CA ASP A 95 -4.12 -10.22 -16.02
C ASP A 95 -3.25 -9.18 -15.29
N PHE A 96 -2.54 -8.38 -16.09
CA PHE A 96 -1.72 -7.28 -15.60
C PHE A 96 -2.50 -5.98 -15.36
N GLY A 97 -3.80 -5.95 -15.62
CA GLY A 97 -4.65 -4.77 -15.44
C GLY A 97 -4.51 -4.10 -14.07
N PRO A 98 -4.51 -4.84 -12.94
CA PRO A 98 -4.29 -4.25 -11.62
C PRO A 98 -2.89 -3.64 -11.47
N LEU A 99 -1.85 -4.32 -11.96
CA LEU A 99 -0.47 -3.82 -11.92
C LEU A 99 -0.32 -2.54 -12.73
N LEU A 100 -0.86 -2.49 -13.95
CA LEU A 100 -0.81 -1.29 -14.79
C LEU A 100 -1.47 -0.09 -14.11
N LYS A 101 -2.67 -0.27 -13.53
CA LYS A 101 -3.36 0.79 -12.79
C LYS A 101 -2.61 1.26 -11.55
N ALA A 102 -1.98 0.33 -10.82
CA ALA A 102 -1.15 0.67 -9.67
C ALA A 102 0.09 1.45 -10.10
N SER A 103 0.74 1.05 -11.19
CA SER A 103 1.88 1.75 -11.78
C SER A 103 1.52 3.15 -12.25
N GLU A 104 0.35 3.33 -12.89
CA GLU A 104 -0.18 4.65 -13.26
C GLU A 104 -0.43 5.53 -12.02
N THR A 105 -1.01 4.96 -10.96
CA THR A 105 -1.24 5.66 -9.69
C THR A 105 0.08 6.16 -9.10
N VAL A 106 1.10 5.29 -9.04
CA VAL A 106 2.44 5.66 -8.54
C VAL A 106 3.07 6.73 -9.43
N GLY A 107 2.97 6.57 -10.76
CA GLY A 107 3.54 7.51 -11.73
C GLY A 107 2.98 8.93 -11.63
N GLN A 108 1.75 9.10 -11.16
CA GLN A 108 1.12 10.42 -10.97
C GLN A 108 1.69 11.20 -9.77
N VAL A 109 2.28 10.51 -8.79
CA VAL A 109 2.69 11.11 -7.50
C VAL A 109 4.17 10.99 -7.19
N MET A 110 4.89 10.08 -7.85
CA MET A 110 6.30 9.84 -7.55
C MET A 110 7.19 11.01 -7.98
N ALA A 111 8.16 11.34 -7.13
CA ALA A 111 9.22 12.29 -7.46
C ALA A 111 10.45 11.58 -8.06
N PRO A 112 11.31 12.29 -8.83
CA PRO A 112 12.59 11.74 -9.26
C PRO A 112 13.40 11.18 -8.09
N GLY A 113 13.93 9.96 -8.26
CA GLY A 113 14.69 9.27 -7.22
C GLY A 113 13.84 8.40 -6.28
N ALA A 114 12.52 8.34 -6.46
CA ALA A 114 11.66 7.38 -5.76
C ALA A 114 12.01 5.93 -6.13
N VAL A 115 11.81 5.01 -5.18
CA VAL A 115 11.96 3.57 -5.38
C VAL A 115 10.59 2.93 -5.46
N VAL A 116 10.35 2.13 -6.51
CA VAL A 116 9.14 1.34 -6.66
C VAL A 116 9.47 -0.14 -6.51
N VAL A 117 8.83 -0.80 -5.56
CA VAL A 117 8.98 -2.22 -5.25
C VAL A 117 7.69 -2.93 -5.64
N TYR A 118 7.78 -3.92 -6.53
CA TYR A 118 6.64 -4.75 -6.89
C TYR A 118 6.66 -6.01 -6.04
N GLU A 119 5.68 -6.12 -5.15
CA GLU A 119 5.43 -7.29 -4.32
C GLU A 119 4.18 -7.96 -4.89
N SER A 120 4.40 -8.73 -5.96
CA SER A 120 3.36 -9.55 -6.59
C SER A 120 4.01 -10.83 -7.05
N THR A 121 3.32 -11.96 -6.86
CA THR A 121 3.71 -13.22 -7.49
C THR A 121 3.37 -13.14 -8.97
N VAL A 122 4.36 -12.75 -9.77
CA VAL A 122 4.30 -12.87 -11.23
C VAL A 122 4.72 -14.29 -11.59
N TYR A 123 3.79 -15.08 -12.14
CA TYR A 123 4.07 -16.38 -12.75
C TYR A 123 4.19 -16.22 -14.26
#